data_AF-A0A2D7Y221-F1
#
_entry.id   AF-A0A2D7Y221-F1
#
_cell.length_a   1.000
_cell.length_b   1.000
_cell.length_c   1.000
_cell.angle_alpha   90.00
_cell.angle_beta   90.00
_cell.angle_gamma   90.00
#
_symmetry.space_group_name_H-M   'P 1'
#
loop_
_entity.id
_entity.type
_entity.pdbx_description
1 polymer ?
#
loop_
_entity_poly.entity_id
_entity_poly.type
_entity_poly.pdbx_seq_one_letter_code
_entity_poly.pdbx_strand_id
1 'polypeptide(L)'
;IMSNSIADDAVTLRGSTDVETPCINSVGGFEVGGSAGYTLTDCREARVNLPRAQDPYEDVQPPTLPSSCSNINGGGGGPNGGLVTVSAGPSGVKRFCNGLNLSGDYEFEPGVYVIDGGDFRIGAQAHVQGDGVTFYFTDGARARFNGGATVQLTAPNTGEYAGLVFFGDRDDYGVDHTFNGTADSHITGAIYTPASDISFLGDFSGQDGCMQLVGYTVEIGGNADITTDCTGVGLTFPKIPGDVRLVE
;
A
#
# COMPACT_ATOMS: atom_id res chain seq x y z
N ILE A 1 -2.63 -5.04 -14.27
CA ILE A 1 -3.80 -4.51 -13.53
C ILE A 1 -4.91 -5.57 -13.46
N MET A 2 -5.59 -5.71 -12.32
CA MET A 2 -6.75 -6.62 -12.15
C MET A 2 -7.88 -5.90 -11.40
N SER A 3 -9.13 -6.04 -11.84
CA SER A 3 -10.31 -5.55 -11.11
C SER A 3 -11.36 -6.66 -10.93
N ASN A 4 -11.84 -6.81 -9.69
CA ASN A 4 -12.92 -7.72 -9.34
C ASN A 4 -14.32 -7.07 -9.42
N SER A 5 -14.40 -5.78 -9.77
CA SER A 5 -15.67 -5.06 -9.94
C SER A 5 -16.44 -5.57 -11.17
N ILE A 6 -17.77 -5.65 -11.07
CA ILE A 6 -18.66 -6.04 -12.17
C ILE A 6 -19.18 -4.83 -12.98
N ALA A 7 -18.77 -3.61 -12.61
CA ALA A 7 -19.23 -2.40 -13.27
C ALA A 7 -18.71 -2.29 -14.71
N ASP A 8 -19.43 -1.59 -15.58
CA ASP A 8 -19.01 -1.35 -16.97
C ASP A 8 -17.70 -0.55 -17.05
N ASP A 9 -17.37 0.21 -16.01
CA ASP A 9 -16.18 1.04 -15.84
C ASP A 9 -15.21 0.49 -14.76
N ALA A 10 -15.23 -0.84 -14.54
CA ALA A 10 -14.45 -1.52 -13.50
C ALA A 10 -12.94 -1.26 -13.53
N VAL A 11 -12.38 -0.93 -14.70
CA VAL A 11 -11.07 -0.30 -14.85
C VAL A 11 -11.25 0.90 -15.77
N THR A 12 -10.81 2.08 -15.32
CA THR A 12 -10.96 3.32 -16.08
C THR A 12 -9.63 4.05 -16.19
N LEU A 13 -9.22 4.42 -17.40
CA LEU A 13 -8.12 5.34 -17.67
C LEU A 13 -8.70 6.68 -18.16
N ARG A 14 -8.36 7.80 -17.52
CA ARG A 14 -8.85 9.15 -17.88
C ARG A 14 -7.73 10.18 -17.89
N GLY A 15 -7.99 11.30 -18.57
CA GLY A 15 -7.10 12.45 -18.59
C GLY A 15 -6.00 12.31 -19.64
N SER A 16 -4.75 12.55 -19.23
CA SER A 16 -3.55 12.45 -20.06
C SER A 16 -2.55 11.52 -19.37
N THR A 17 -2.96 10.26 -19.20
CA THR A 17 -2.14 9.20 -18.58
C THR A 17 -1.69 8.21 -19.64
N ASP A 18 -0.48 7.68 -19.50
CA ASP A 18 0.02 6.56 -20.30
C ASP A 18 0.36 5.41 -19.35
N VAL A 19 -0.32 4.27 -19.50
CA VAL A 19 -0.16 3.10 -18.62
C VAL A 19 0.53 1.97 -19.37
N GLU A 20 1.70 1.53 -18.90
CA GLU A 20 2.35 0.31 -19.37
C GLU A 20 2.15 -0.82 -18.36
N THR A 21 1.62 -1.97 -18.79
CA THR A 21 1.40 -3.13 -17.89
C THR A 21 1.38 -4.43 -18.70
N PRO A 22 1.75 -5.59 -18.13
CA PRO A 22 1.68 -6.86 -18.85
C PRO A 22 0.29 -7.16 -19.42
N CYS A 23 -0.72 -7.04 -18.57
CA CYS A 23 -2.11 -7.32 -18.88
C CYS A 23 -3.05 -6.44 -18.05
N ILE A 24 -4.19 -6.10 -18.64
CA ILE A 24 -5.36 -5.55 -17.94
C ILE A 24 -6.42 -6.64 -17.92
N ASN A 25 -6.83 -7.04 -16.72
CA ASN A 25 -7.84 -8.06 -16.48
C ASN A 25 -8.98 -7.45 -15.66
N SER A 26 -10.23 -7.72 -16.03
CA SER A 26 -11.40 -7.17 -15.33
C SER A 26 -12.55 -8.18 -15.34
N VAL A 27 -13.29 -8.23 -14.24
CA VAL A 27 -14.57 -8.94 -14.17
C VAL A 27 -15.65 -8.16 -14.91
N GLY A 28 -15.67 -6.84 -14.75
CA GLY A 28 -16.54 -5.91 -15.46
C GLY A 28 -15.89 -5.40 -16.74
N GLY A 29 -16.23 -4.16 -17.11
CA GLY A 29 -15.69 -3.52 -18.31
C GLY A 29 -14.35 -2.82 -18.09
N PHE A 30 -13.88 -2.20 -19.18
CA PHE A 30 -12.64 -1.43 -19.27
C PHE A 30 -12.90 -0.21 -20.15
N GLU A 31 -12.70 0.98 -19.60
CA GLU A 31 -12.93 2.24 -20.28
C GLU A 31 -11.65 3.08 -20.40
N VAL A 32 -11.47 3.71 -21.56
CA VAL A 32 -10.40 4.68 -21.80
C VAL A 32 -11.05 5.97 -22.31
N GLY A 33 -10.78 7.08 -21.63
CA GLY A 33 -11.36 8.39 -21.94
C GLY A 33 -10.34 9.52 -22.00
N GLY A 34 -10.66 10.58 -22.74
CA GLY A 34 -9.78 11.73 -22.93
C GLY A 34 -8.63 11.39 -23.88
N SER A 35 -7.40 11.75 -23.49
CA SER A 35 -6.17 11.47 -24.23
C SER A 35 -5.35 10.35 -23.59
N ALA A 36 -5.97 9.54 -22.73
CA ALA A 36 -5.29 8.44 -22.04
C ALA A 36 -4.86 7.35 -23.04
N GLY A 37 -3.64 6.85 -22.87
CA GLY A 37 -3.04 5.75 -23.60
C GLY A 37 -2.71 4.57 -22.68
N TYR A 38 -2.53 3.39 -23.29
CA TYR A 38 -1.98 2.24 -22.59
C TYR A 38 -1.21 1.33 -23.54
N THR A 39 -0.20 0.65 -22.99
CA THR A 39 0.62 -0.35 -23.67
C THR A 39 0.53 -1.66 -22.89
N LEU A 40 0.23 -2.75 -23.58
CA LEU A 40 0.27 -4.09 -23.01
C LEU A 40 1.51 -4.84 -23.50
N THR A 41 2.35 -5.31 -22.58
CA THR A 41 3.61 -6.00 -22.96
C THR A 41 3.41 -7.49 -23.22
N ASP A 42 2.41 -8.11 -22.58
CA ASP A 42 2.22 -9.57 -22.61
C ASP A 42 0.87 -9.96 -23.24
N CYS A 43 -0.19 -9.22 -22.91
CA CYS A 43 -1.51 -9.42 -23.46
C CYS A 43 -1.70 -8.66 -24.78
N ARG A 44 -2.41 -9.25 -25.75
CA ARG A 44 -2.77 -8.59 -27.00
C ARG A 44 -3.77 -7.44 -26.81
N GLU A 45 -4.70 -7.61 -25.87
CA GLU A 45 -5.76 -6.66 -25.54
C GLU A 45 -6.20 -6.84 -24.08
N ALA A 46 -6.92 -5.86 -23.54
CA ALA A 46 -7.51 -5.95 -22.21
C ALA A 46 -8.57 -7.07 -22.17
N ARG A 47 -8.55 -7.87 -21.11
CA ARG A 47 -9.45 -9.02 -20.93
C ARG A 47 -10.55 -8.66 -19.94
N VAL A 48 -11.78 -8.61 -20.42
CA VAL A 48 -12.99 -8.28 -19.63
C VAL A 48 -13.88 -9.50 -19.45
N ASN A 49 -14.88 -9.44 -18.56
CA ASN A 49 -15.79 -10.56 -18.24
C ASN A 49 -15.07 -11.82 -17.71
N LEU A 50 -13.94 -11.62 -17.03
CA LEU A 50 -13.22 -12.70 -16.36
C LEU A 50 -13.92 -13.07 -15.04
N PRO A 51 -13.74 -14.29 -14.51
CA PRO A 51 -14.10 -14.58 -13.12
C PRO A 51 -13.19 -13.80 -12.15
N ARG A 52 -13.66 -13.66 -10.91
CA ARG A 52 -12.95 -12.92 -9.85
C ARG A 52 -11.59 -13.57 -9.55
N ALA A 53 -10.57 -12.74 -9.38
CA ALA A 53 -9.30 -13.14 -8.81
C ALA A 53 -9.47 -13.46 -7.32
N GLN A 54 -8.70 -14.45 -6.84
CA GLN A 54 -8.64 -14.80 -5.42
C GLN A 54 -7.94 -13.68 -4.63
N ASP A 55 -8.33 -13.52 -3.38
CA ASP A 55 -7.66 -12.60 -2.47
C ASP A 55 -6.28 -13.19 -2.10
N PRO A 56 -5.17 -12.51 -2.44
CA PRO A 56 -3.83 -13.02 -2.18
C PRO A 56 -3.47 -13.11 -0.70
N TYR A 57 -4.19 -12.38 0.17
CA TYR A 57 -3.90 -12.29 1.60
C TYR A 57 -5.07 -12.76 2.46
N GLU A 58 -6.03 -13.52 1.92
CA GLU A 58 -7.24 -13.98 2.63
C GLU A 58 -6.90 -14.68 3.97
N ASP A 59 -5.83 -15.48 3.98
CA ASP A 59 -5.43 -16.28 5.13
C ASP A 59 -4.65 -15.51 6.21
N VAL A 60 -4.16 -14.29 5.92
CA VAL A 60 -3.37 -13.50 6.87
C VAL A 60 -4.25 -13.00 8.01
N GLN A 61 -3.94 -13.38 9.24
CA GLN A 61 -4.72 -12.97 10.40
C GLN A 61 -4.34 -11.56 10.89
N PRO A 62 -5.29 -10.77 11.42
CA PRO A 62 -4.98 -9.54 12.13
C PRO A 62 -4.04 -9.77 13.32
N PRO A 63 -3.15 -8.81 13.64
CA PRO A 63 -2.28 -8.93 14.81
C PRO A 63 -3.09 -8.90 16.10
N THR A 64 -2.62 -9.66 17.10
CA THR A 64 -3.20 -9.58 18.45
C THR A 64 -2.91 -8.21 19.04
N LEU A 65 -3.97 -7.44 19.34
CA LEU A 65 -3.84 -6.07 19.84
C LEU A 65 -3.28 -6.03 21.27
N PRO A 66 -2.15 -5.34 21.52
CA PRO A 66 -1.71 -5.02 22.87
C PRO A 66 -2.81 -4.30 23.67
N SER A 67 -2.92 -4.63 24.97
CA SER A 67 -3.94 -4.03 25.85
C SER A 67 -3.69 -2.55 26.14
N SER A 68 -2.44 -2.10 26.10
CA SER A 68 -2.05 -0.72 26.36
C SER A 68 -1.71 0.02 25.07
N CYS A 69 -2.24 1.24 24.96
CA CYS A 69 -1.82 2.21 23.96
C CYS A 69 -0.43 2.75 24.28
N SER A 70 0.40 2.89 23.25
CA SER A 70 1.69 3.55 23.31
C SER A 70 1.58 4.98 22.76
N ASN A 71 2.50 5.83 23.19
CA ASN A 71 2.75 7.13 22.57
C ASN A 71 4.21 7.17 22.11
N ILE A 72 4.50 7.95 21.07
CA ILE A 72 5.88 8.33 20.79
C ILE A 72 6.16 9.57 21.63
N ASN A 73 7.11 9.48 22.58
CA ASN A 73 7.49 10.62 23.39
C ASN A 73 8.05 11.72 22.49
N GLY A 74 7.29 12.81 22.34
CA GLY A 74 7.63 13.94 21.49
C GLY A 74 8.94 14.59 21.93
N GLY A 75 9.97 14.45 21.10
CA GLY A 75 11.26 15.10 21.30
C GLY A 75 12.07 15.30 20.01
N GLY A 76 11.85 14.47 18.99
CA GLY A 76 12.61 14.54 17.73
C GLY A 76 11.81 14.92 16.48
N GLY A 77 10.49 15.06 16.55
CA GLY A 77 9.63 15.21 15.36
C GLY A 77 9.55 16.62 14.76
N GLY A 78 10.56 17.47 14.88
CA GLY A 78 10.58 18.78 14.23
C GLY A 78 11.86 18.96 13.43
N PRO A 79 12.01 20.03 12.62
CA PRO A 79 13.19 20.24 11.77
C PRO A 79 14.55 20.28 12.51
N ASN A 80 14.52 20.34 13.85
CA ASN A 80 15.68 20.40 14.74
C ASN A 80 15.67 19.29 15.82
N GLY A 81 14.70 18.39 15.79
CA GLY A 81 14.65 17.23 16.67
C GLY A 81 15.39 16.10 15.97
N GLY A 82 16.41 15.52 16.59
CA GLY A 82 17.14 14.42 15.97
C GLY A 82 16.26 13.19 15.71
N LEU A 83 16.82 12.20 14.99
CA LEU A 83 16.16 10.95 14.65
C LEU A 83 15.49 10.28 15.86
N VAL A 84 14.21 9.92 15.72
CA VAL A 84 13.44 9.16 16.71
C VAL A 84 13.33 7.71 16.27
N THR A 85 13.99 6.81 16.98
CA THR A 85 13.82 5.36 16.79
C THR A 85 12.58 4.87 17.53
N VAL A 86 11.72 4.15 16.81
CA VAL A 86 10.48 3.56 17.32
C VAL A 86 10.65 2.05 17.32
N SER A 87 10.80 1.46 18.50
CA SER A 87 10.81 0.01 18.66
C SER A 87 9.39 -0.55 18.80
N ALA A 88 9.11 -1.69 18.16
CA ALA A 88 7.87 -2.47 18.32
C ALA A 88 7.74 -3.11 19.72
N GLY A 89 8.81 -3.10 20.51
CA GLY A 89 8.83 -3.65 21.87
C GLY A 89 8.99 -5.17 21.92
N PRO A 90 8.99 -5.77 23.13
CA PRO A 90 9.35 -7.18 23.31
C PRO A 90 8.41 -8.19 22.65
N SER A 91 7.15 -7.80 22.42
CA SER A 91 6.15 -8.60 21.70
C SER A 91 6.32 -8.56 20.18
N GLY A 92 7.15 -7.67 19.65
CA GLY A 92 7.20 -7.37 18.21
C GLY A 92 5.97 -6.63 17.69
N VAL A 93 5.07 -6.19 18.58
CA VAL A 93 3.83 -5.48 18.23
C VAL A 93 3.64 -4.28 19.15
N LYS A 94 3.44 -3.10 18.55
CA LYS A 94 3.17 -1.85 19.26
C LYS A 94 1.88 -1.20 18.77
N ARG A 95 1.02 -0.81 19.69
CA ARG A 95 -0.28 -0.18 19.41
C ARG A 95 -0.27 1.31 19.71
N PHE A 96 -0.75 2.11 18.76
CA PHE A 96 -1.01 3.54 18.90
C PHE A 96 -2.51 3.77 18.78
N CYS A 97 -3.11 4.39 19.80
CA CYS A 97 -4.55 4.63 19.82
C CYS A 97 -4.86 6.10 19.50
N ASN A 98 -5.92 6.35 18.74
CA ASN A 98 -6.31 7.66 18.23
C ASN A 98 -5.30 8.25 17.22
N GLY A 99 -4.65 7.38 16.46
CA GLY A 99 -3.73 7.76 15.39
C GLY A 99 -2.29 8.01 15.84
N LEU A 100 -1.49 8.45 14.89
CA LEU A 100 -0.08 8.76 15.06
C LEU A 100 0.32 9.87 14.08
N ASN A 101 0.87 10.98 14.58
CA ASN A 101 1.27 12.12 13.75
C ASN A 101 2.78 12.33 13.80
N LEU A 102 3.44 12.27 12.64
CA LEU A 102 4.89 12.36 12.46
C LEU A 102 5.25 13.62 11.68
N SER A 103 6.15 14.46 12.21
CA SER A 103 6.54 15.75 11.60
C SER A 103 8.05 16.01 11.52
N GLY A 104 8.89 14.97 11.69
CA GLY A 104 10.35 15.02 11.64
C GLY A 104 10.93 13.66 11.25
N ASP A 105 12.10 13.32 11.76
CA ASP A 105 12.80 12.09 11.37
C ASP A 105 12.44 10.92 12.28
N TYR A 106 11.91 9.85 11.71
CA TYR A 106 11.52 8.64 12.42
C TYR A 106 12.09 7.40 11.74
N GLU A 107 12.65 6.50 12.55
CA GLU A 107 13.06 5.17 12.13
C GLU A 107 12.26 4.12 12.91
N PHE A 108 11.52 3.27 12.21
CA PHE A 108 10.80 2.16 12.77
C PHE A 108 11.68 0.90 12.71
N GLU A 109 11.96 0.31 13.87
CA GLU A 109 12.62 -1.00 13.93
C GLU A 109 11.69 -2.09 13.37
N PRO A 110 12.21 -3.26 12.96
CA PRO A 110 11.38 -4.35 12.48
C PRO A 110 10.26 -4.73 13.46
N GLY A 111 9.04 -4.93 12.95
CA GLY A 111 7.89 -5.31 13.75
C GLY A 111 6.55 -4.79 13.22
N VAL A 112 5.50 -5.02 14.02
CA VAL A 112 4.13 -4.65 13.67
C VAL A 112 3.69 -3.42 14.47
N TYR A 113 3.19 -2.41 13.76
CA TYR A 113 2.72 -1.16 14.32
C TYR A 113 1.22 -1.02 14.06
N VAL A 114 0.41 -1.20 15.11
CA VAL A 114 -1.03 -1.06 15.03
C VAL A 114 -1.43 0.40 15.21
N ILE A 115 -2.15 0.94 14.24
CA ILE A 115 -2.83 2.23 14.30
C ILE A 115 -4.31 1.94 14.53
N ASP A 116 -4.79 2.29 15.71
CA ASP A 116 -6.11 1.95 16.22
C ASP A 116 -6.93 3.24 16.36
N GLY A 117 -7.78 3.48 15.36
CA GLY A 117 -8.48 4.74 15.13
C GLY A 117 -7.58 5.92 14.76
N GLY A 118 -8.20 7.04 14.39
CA GLY A 118 -7.51 8.29 14.05
C GLY A 118 -6.68 8.25 12.77
N ASP A 119 -5.74 9.18 12.62
CA ASP A 119 -4.91 9.27 11.41
C ASP A 119 -3.48 8.84 11.70
N PHE A 120 -2.92 7.96 10.87
CA PHE A 120 -1.48 7.83 10.69
C PHE A 120 -1.02 8.90 9.70
N ARG A 121 -0.62 10.04 10.24
CA ARG A 121 -0.24 11.22 9.49
C ARG A 121 1.27 11.34 9.39
N ILE A 122 1.78 11.47 8.17
CA ILE A 122 3.16 11.83 7.88
C ILE A 122 3.16 13.23 7.27
N GLY A 123 3.67 14.21 8.01
CA GLY A 123 3.72 15.63 7.61
C GLY A 123 4.68 15.90 6.46
N ALA A 124 4.47 16.99 5.72
CA ALA A 124 5.17 17.33 4.48
C ALA A 124 6.69 17.65 4.60
N GLN A 125 7.31 17.38 5.75
CA GLN A 125 8.76 17.51 5.98
C GLN A 125 9.28 16.36 6.85
N ALA A 126 8.44 15.34 7.10
CA ALA A 126 8.84 14.18 7.85
C ALA A 126 9.63 13.22 6.95
N HIS A 127 10.70 12.66 7.50
CA HIS A 127 11.41 11.54 6.92
C HIS A 127 11.08 10.31 7.77
N VAL A 128 10.44 9.31 7.16
CA VAL A 128 10.01 8.11 7.87
C VAL A 128 10.60 6.89 7.19
N GLN A 129 11.47 6.17 7.90
CA GLN A 129 12.13 4.98 7.40
C GLN A 129 11.83 3.75 8.26
N GLY A 130 11.92 2.55 7.68
CA GLY A 130 11.79 1.30 8.40
C GLY A 130 11.97 0.09 7.48
N ASP A 131 12.74 -0.89 7.94
CA ASP A 131 12.96 -2.16 7.23
C ASP A 131 12.36 -3.32 8.03
N GLY A 132 11.60 -4.18 7.36
CA GLY A 132 10.90 -5.29 8.02
C GLY A 132 9.71 -4.85 8.87
N VAL A 133 8.96 -3.84 8.41
CA VAL A 133 7.85 -3.22 9.15
C VAL A 133 6.50 -3.51 8.50
N THR A 134 5.49 -3.72 9.35
CA THR A 134 4.09 -3.81 8.93
C THR A 134 3.27 -2.84 9.77
N PHE A 135 2.49 -1.98 9.11
CA PHE A 135 1.51 -1.12 9.75
C PHE A 135 0.12 -1.72 9.59
N TYR A 136 -0.58 -1.93 10.69
CA TYR A 136 -1.94 -2.45 10.70
C TYR A 136 -2.94 -1.35 11.07
N PHE A 137 -3.92 -1.08 10.21
CA PHE A 137 -4.99 -0.10 10.43
C PHE A 137 -6.28 -0.79 10.87
N THR A 138 -6.87 -0.33 11.97
CA THR A 138 -8.16 -0.83 12.49
C THR A 138 -8.92 0.29 13.20
N ASP A 139 -10.19 0.06 13.54
CA ASP A 139 -11.10 1.01 14.21
C ASP A 139 -11.23 2.34 13.42
N GLY A 140 -11.27 2.25 12.09
CA GLY A 140 -11.40 3.41 11.21
C GLY A 140 -10.13 4.24 11.07
N ALA A 141 -8.96 3.67 11.36
CA ALA A 141 -7.68 4.35 11.19
C ALA A 141 -7.37 4.68 9.72
N ARG A 142 -6.72 5.82 9.45
CA ARG A 142 -6.47 6.31 8.08
C ARG A 142 -5.01 6.68 7.84
N ALA A 143 -4.43 6.20 6.75
CA ALA A 143 -3.14 6.69 6.26
C ALA A 143 -3.30 8.09 5.61
N ARG A 144 -2.49 9.06 6.03
CA ARG A 144 -2.53 10.46 5.59
C ARG A 144 -1.12 11.00 5.34
N PHE A 145 -0.54 10.63 4.21
CA PHE A 145 0.81 11.10 3.85
C PHE A 145 0.69 12.36 3.02
N ASN A 146 1.52 13.37 3.30
CA ASN A 146 1.50 14.65 2.58
C ASN A 146 2.65 14.68 1.56
N GLY A 147 2.44 15.24 0.38
CA GLY A 147 3.39 15.17 -0.75
C GLY A 147 4.75 15.88 -0.59
N GLY A 148 5.10 16.39 0.59
CA GLY A 148 6.48 16.80 0.90
C GLY A 148 7.22 15.83 1.83
N ALA A 149 6.54 14.78 2.30
CA ALA A 149 7.14 13.73 3.11
C ALA A 149 8.02 12.82 2.27
N THR A 150 9.06 12.29 2.89
CA THR A 150 9.87 11.20 2.33
C THR A 150 9.62 9.94 3.15
N VAL A 151 9.11 8.89 2.51
CA VAL A 151 8.73 7.64 3.17
C VAL A 151 9.54 6.50 2.56
N GLN A 152 10.28 5.75 3.39
CA GLN A 152 11.13 4.63 2.98
C GLN A 152 10.80 3.39 3.81
N LEU A 153 9.82 2.61 3.38
CA LEU A 153 9.31 1.49 4.16
C LEU A 153 9.39 0.19 3.36
N THR A 154 9.96 -0.84 3.98
CA THR A 154 10.08 -2.18 3.41
C THR A 154 9.35 -3.18 4.30
N ALA A 155 8.45 -3.95 3.70
CA ALA A 155 7.76 -5.06 4.36
C ALA A 155 8.76 -6.15 4.82
N PRO A 156 8.42 -6.95 5.83
CA PRO A 156 9.24 -8.11 6.18
C PRO A 156 9.25 -9.15 5.06
N ASN A 157 10.38 -9.81 4.81
CA ASN A 157 10.49 -10.85 3.76
C ASN A 157 9.98 -12.23 4.21
N THR A 158 9.76 -12.43 5.51
CA THR A 158 9.33 -13.70 6.12
C THR A 158 8.40 -13.44 7.31
N GLY A 159 7.76 -14.49 7.82
CA GLY A 159 6.82 -14.39 8.93
C GLY A 159 5.37 -14.21 8.46
N GLU A 160 4.47 -14.03 9.41
CA GLU A 160 3.02 -13.95 9.16
C GLU A 160 2.62 -12.79 8.23
N TYR A 161 3.35 -11.66 8.32
CA TYR A 161 3.10 -10.46 7.52
C TYR A 161 4.09 -10.30 6.37
N ALA A 162 4.70 -11.39 5.91
CA ALA A 162 5.66 -11.34 4.81
C ALA A 162 5.07 -10.62 3.58
N GLY A 163 5.81 -9.63 3.08
CA GLY A 163 5.41 -8.81 1.95
C GLY A 163 4.34 -7.75 2.26
N LEU A 164 3.82 -7.64 3.48
CA LEU A 164 2.81 -6.63 3.85
C LEU A 164 3.45 -5.45 4.59
N VAL A 165 3.46 -4.27 3.94
CA VAL A 165 3.88 -3.02 4.60
C VAL A 165 2.68 -2.30 5.23
N PHE A 166 1.52 -2.36 4.58
CA PHE A 166 0.27 -1.81 5.09
C PHE A 166 -0.82 -2.87 5.00
N PHE A 167 -1.47 -3.14 6.14
CA PHE A 167 -2.58 -4.09 6.26
C PHE A 167 -3.76 -3.37 6.92
N GLY A 168 -4.89 -3.26 6.23
CA GLY A 168 -6.13 -2.72 6.79
C GLY A 168 -7.04 -3.84 7.29
N ASP A 169 -7.79 -3.54 8.35
CA ASP A 169 -8.88 -4.37 8.81
C ASP A 169 -9.88 -4.62 7.66
N ARG A 170 -10.30 -5.89 7.51
CA ARG A 170 -11.18 -6.31 6.42
C ARG A 170 -12.63 -5.92 6.65
N ASP A 171 -12.96 -5.48 7.87
CA ASP A 171 -14.29 -5.03 8.27
C ASP A 171 -14.41 -3.49 8.36
N ASP A 172 -13.33 -2.75 8.12
CA ASP A 172 -13.28 -1.27 8.19
C ASP A 172 -13.76 -0.61 6.87
N TYR A 173 -15.05 -0.72 6.60
CA TYR A 173 -15.66 -0.12 5.41
C TYR A 173 -15.80 1.40 5.49
N GLY A 174 -15.72 2.07 4.33
CA GLY A 174 -15.92 3.52 4.22
C GLY A 174 -14.74 4.34 4.72
N VAL A 175 -13.59 3.69 4.88
CA VAL A 175 -12.30 4.29 5.21
C VAL A 175 -11.56 4.56 3.91
N ASP A 176 -10.86 5.69 3.85
CA ASP A 176 -9.97 6.03 2.75
C ASP A 176 -8.53 6.22 3.25
N HIS A 177 -7.58 5.83 2.41
CA HIS A 177 -6.15 5.95 2.66
C HIS A 177 -5.52 6.78 1.57
N THR A 178 -4.77 7.80 1.96
CA THR A 178 -4.07 8.68 1.03
C THR A 178 -2.57 8.55 1.23
N PHE A 179 -1.91 8.04 0.20
CA PHE A 179 -0.47 7.95 0.11
C PHE A 179 -0.01 9.02 -0.86
N ASN A 180 0.61 10.08 -0.34
CA ASN A 180 1.21 11.13 -1.15
C ASN A 180 2.65 11.37 -0.70
N GLY A 181 3.57 11.35 -1.66
CA GLY A 181 5.01 11.38 -1.45
C GLY A 181 5.75 12.04 -2.61
N THR A 182 7.05 12.19 -2.42
CA THR A 182 7.98 12.73 -3.41
C THR A 182 8.69 11.60 -4.17
N ALA A 183 9.44 11.96 -5.22
CA ALA A 183 10.27 11.02 -5.99
C ALA A 183 11.26 10.21 -5.13
N ASP A 184 11.62 10.71 -3.94
CA ASP A 184 12.51 10.05 -2.98
C ASP A 184 11.77 9.07 -2.03
N SER A 185 10.45 8.91 -2.20
CA SER A 185 9.63 8.00 -1.40
C SER A 185 9.58 6.62 -2.04
N HIS A 186 9.93 5.61 -1.25
CA HIS A 186 9.98 4.20 -1.62
C HIS A 186 9.15 3.38 -0.64
N ILE A 187 8.15 2.68 -1.16
CA ILE A 187 7.36 1.72 -0.39
C ILE A 187 7.51 0.36 -1.07
N THR A 188 8.14 -0.59 -0.39
CA THR A 188 8.44 -1.92 -0.92
C THR A 188 7.60 -2.95 -0.18
N GLY A 189 6.66 -3.56 -0.89
CA GLY A 189 5.67 -4.50 -0.35
C GLY A 189 4.23 -4.18 -0.76
N ALA A 190 3.29 -4.82 -0.09
CA ALA A 190 1.87 -4.71 -0.38
C ALA A 190 1.16 -3.73 0.55
N ILE A 191 0.27 -2.95 -0.06
CA ILE A 191 -0.79 -2.20 0.60
C ILE A 191 -2.06 -3.00 0.41
N TYR A 192 -2.49 -3.70 1.46
CA TYR A 192 -3.65 -4.57 1.45
C TYR A 192 -4.71 -4.03 2.42
N THR A 193 -5.71 -3.32 1.87
CA THR A 193 -6.81 -2.70 2.62
C THR A 193 -8.12 -2.96 1.87
N PRO A 194 -8.59 -4.23 1.81
CA PRO A 194 -9.62 -4.67 0.87
C PRO A 194 -11.01 -4.04 1.10
N ALA A 195 -11.25 -3.46 2.28
CA ALA A 195 -12.49 -2.76 2.63
C ALA A 195 -12.40 -1.23 2.47
N SER A 196 -11.22 -0.71 2.13
CA SER A 196 -10.91 0.72 2.10
C SER A 196 -10.54 1.22 0.71
N ASP A 197 -10.79 2.49 0.47
CA ASP A 197 -10.37 3.19 -0.74
C ASP A 197 -8.89 3.59 -0.63
N ILE A 198 -8.12 3.40 -1.71
CA ILE A 198 -6.72 3.81 -1.80
C ILE A 198 -6.61 4.94 -2.83
N SER A 199 -6.13 6.10 -2.39
CA SER A 199 -5.67 7.17 -3.27
C SER A 199 -4.14 7.25 -3.20
N PHE A 200 -3.49 6.80 -4.27
CA PHE A 200 -2.05 6.82 -4.43
C PHE A 200 -1.66 7.97 -5.36
N LEU A 201 -1.17 9.07 -4.77
CA LEU A 201 -1.04 10.37 -5.44
C LEU A 201 0.41 10.87 -5.40
N GLY A 202 0.93 11.40 -6.50
CA GLY A 202 2.24 12.06 -6.53
C GLY A 202 3.31 11.24 -7.24
N ASP A 203 4.57 11.65 -7.07
CA ASP A 203 5.70 11.06 -7.78
C ASP A 203 6.35 10.00 -6.89
N PHE A 204 5.79 8.80 -6.77
CA PHE A 204 6.49 7.71 -6.07
C PHE A 204 7.38 6.96 -7.05
N SER A 205 8.68 6.87 -6.75
CA SER A 205 9.55 5.98 -7.49
C SER A 205 9.53 4.60 -6.81
N GLY A 206 8.91 3.62 -7.46
CA GLY A 206 9.10 2.20 -7.16
C GLY A 206 10.47 1.70 -7.62
N GLN A 207 11.51 2.56 -7.61
CA GLN A 207 12.86 2.21 -8.03
C GLN A 207 13.44 1.22 -7.02
N ASP A 208 13.75 0.00 -7.47
CA ASP A 208 14.01 -1.21 -6.66
C ASP A 208 12.83 -1.67 -5.77
N GLY A 209 11.70 -0.95 -5.80
CA GLY A 209 10.54 -1.10 -4.93
C GLY A 209 9.41 -1.81 -5.66
N CYS A 210 9.30 -3.12 -5.44
CA CYS A 210 8.10 -3.82 -5.83
C CYS A 210 6.93 -3.42 -4.92
N MET A 211 5.82 -3.01 -5.53
CA MET A 211 4.60 -2.67 -4.82
C MET A 211 3.39 -3.42 -5.36
N GLN A 212 2.51 -3.82 -4.44
CA GLN A 212 1.20 -4.39 -4.77
C GLN A 212 0.11 -3.61 -4.04
N LEU A 213 -0.88 -3.11 -4.77
CA LEU A 213 -2.02 -2.40 -4.21
C LEU A 213 -3.27 -3.29 -4.29
N VAL A 214 -3.94 -3.52 -3.17
CA VAL A 214 -5.20 -4.25 -3.07
C VAL A 214 -6.14 -3.45 -2.17
N GLY A 215 -7.12 -2.78 -2.77
CA GLY A 215 -8.12 -1.98 -2.08
C GLY A 215 -9.53 -2.26 -2.60
N TYR A 216 -10.54 -1.68 -1.94
CA TYR A 216 -11.92 -1.69 -2.42
C TYR A 216 -12.03 -0.88 -3.74
N THR A 217 -11.45 0.31 -3.72
CA THR A 217 -11.10 1.08 -4.92
C THR A 217 -9.63 1.48 -4.86
N VAL A 218 -9.00 1.62 -6.03
CA VAL A 218 -7.62 2.10 -6.14
C VAL A 218 -7.59 3.19 -7.20
N GLU A 219 -7.31 4.40 -6.76
CA GLU A 219 -7.07 5.56 -7.60
C GLU A 219 -5.57 5.87 -7.61
N ILE A 220 -4.98 5.92 -8.80
CA ILE A 220 -3.58 6.29 -9.01
C ILE A 220 -3.55 7.59 -9.80
N GLY A 221 -2.86 8.59 -9.28
CA GLY A 221 -2.70 9.89 -9.93
C GLY A 221 -1.30 10.49 -9.71
N GLY A 222 -0.84 11.32 -10.64
CA GLY A 222 0.57 11.76 -10.68
C GLY A 222 1.45 10.85 -11.54
N ASN A 223 2.77 10.99 -11.45
CA ASN A 223 3.69 10.08 -12.13
C ASN A 223 4.10 8.96 -11.17
N ALA A 224 3.49 7.78 -11.27
CA ALA A 224 3.86 6.64 -10.45
C ALA A 224 4.58 5.59 -11.29
N ASP A 225 5.82 5.27 -10.92
CA ASP A 225 6.54 4.11 -11.48
C ASP A 225 6.36 2.93 -10.52
N ILE A 226 5.50 1.97 -10.90
CA ILE A 226 5.26 0.74 -10.13
C ILE A 226 5.94 -0.43 -10.84
N THR A 227 7.06 -0.91 -10.30
CA THR A 227 7.78 -2.05 -10.85
C THR A 227 7.15 -3.37 -10.38
N THR A 228 6.98 -4.33 -11.29
CA THR A 228 6.37 -5.65 -11.02
C THR A 228 7.39 -6.79 -10.85
N ASP A 229 8.69 -6.53 -10.95
CA ASP A 229 9.71 -7.52 -10.57
C ASP A 229 9.92 -7.46 -9.05
N CYS A 230 9.39 -8.48 -8.39
CA CYS A 230 9.21 -8.55 -6.95
C CYS A 230 10.00 -9.70 -6.33
N THR A 231 11.01 -10.17 -7.06
CA THR A 231 11.83 -11.31 -6.67
C THR A 231 12.49 -11.01 -5.32
N GLY A 232 12.11 -11.75 -4.27
CA GLY A 232 12.69 -11.63 -2.93
C GLY A 232 11.92 -10.78 -1.92
N VAL A 233 10.79 -10.15 -2.31
CA VAL A 233 10.02 -9.22 -1.45
C VAL A 233 8.90 -9.93 -0.64
N GLY A 234 8.81 -11.26 -0.68
CA GLY A 234 7.82 -12.03 0.09
C GLY A 234 6.35 -11.83 -0.32
N LEU A 235 6.11 -11.16 -1.45
CA LEU A 235 4.77 -10.85 -1.94
C LEU A 235 4.01 -12.07 -2.43
N THR A 236 2.69 -12.03 -2.23
CA THR A 236 1.77 -13.04 -2.75
C THR A 236 0.89 -12.42 -3.82
N PHE A 237 1.01 -12.92 -5.05
CA PHE A 237 0.22 -12.44 -6.17
C PHE A 237 -1.12 -13.16 -6.27
N PRO A 238 -2.20 -12.45 -6.64
CA PRO A 238 -3.49 -13.06 -6.85
C PRO A 238 -3.40 -14.06 -8.00
N LYS A 239 -4.01 -15.23 -7.83
CA LYS A 239 -4.20 -16.17 -8.94
C LYS A 239 -5.27 -15.63 -9.87
N ILE A 240 -4.86 -15.21 -11.07
CA ILE A 240 -5.78 -14.73 -12.11
C ILE A 240 -6.32 -15.96 -12.87
N PRO A 241 -7.64 -16.19 -12.89
CA PRO A 241 -8.18 -17.33 -13.61
C PRO A 241 -7.91 -17.22 -15.12
N GLY A 242 -7.43 -18.31 -15.72
CA GLY A 242 -7.02 -18.34 -17.12
C GLY A 242 -5.55 -17.99 -17.36
N ASP A 243 -4.80 -17.67 -16.32
CA ASP A 243 -3.33 -17.57 -16.40
C ASP A 243 -2.73 -18.98 -16.41
N VAL A 244 -2.45 -19.49 -17.60
CA VAL A 244 -1.75 -20.77 -17.80
C VAL A 244 -0.29 -20.44 -18.04
N ARG A 245 0.51 -20.43 -16.97
CA ARG A 245 1.96 -20.36 -17.08
C ARG A 245 2.53 -21.76 -17.23
N LEU A 246 3.32 -22.00 -18.27
CA LEU A 246 4.14 -23.21 -18.35
C LEU A 246 5.14 -23.17 -17.20
N VAL A 247 5.05 -24.18 -16.33
CA VAL A 247 6.08 -24.44 -15.33
C VAL A 247 7.11 -25.32 -16.04
N GLU A 248 8.29 -24.77 -16.30
CA GLU A 248 9.47 -25.56 -16.69
C GLU A 248 10.18 -26.07 -15.43
#